data_AF-A0A838VQN9-F1
#
_entry.id   AF-A0A838VQN9-F1
#
_cell.length_a   1.000
_cell.length_b   1.000
_cell.length_c   1.000
_cell.angle_alpha   90.00
_cell.angle_beta   90.00
_cell.angle_gamma   90.00
#
_symmetry.space_group_name_H-M   'P 1'
#
loop_
_entity.id
_entity.type
_entity.pdbx_description
1 polymer ?
#
loop_
_entity_poly.entity_id
_entity_poly.type
_entity_poly.pdbx_seq_one_letter_code
_entity_poly.pdbx_strand_id
1 'polypeptide(L)'
;PSILRLYGHGYTILPEHPDWDDLYSQFPQIPGTRQIIVADIDIAQTSCGNGVPLYEYQGQREVMVQWAHKKGEQGVREYHKMKNLVSIDGLATPLSQVMG
;
A
#
# COMPACT_ATOMS: atom_id res chain seq x y z
N PRO A 1 -0.14 13.57 5.52
CA PRO A 1 0.80 12.71 4.78
C PRO A 1 0.08 11.96 3.66
N SER A 2 0.37 12.30 2.40
CA SER A 2 -0.12 11.53 1.25
C SER A 2 0.80 10.33 1.08
N ILE A 3 0.34 9.13 1.44
CA ILE A 3 1.10 7.90 1.23
C ILE A 3 0.64 7.31 -0.10
N LEU A 4 1.56 7.18 -1.04
CA LEU A 4 1.35 6.44 -2.29
C LEU A 4 1.72 4.97 -2.06
N ARG A 5 0.79 4.07 -2.37
CA ARG A 5 0.97 2.62 -2.34
C ARG A 5 0.95 2.11 -3.78
N LEU A 6 2.01 1.43 -4.18
CA LEU A 6 2.14 0.79 -5.48
C LEU A 6 2.04 -0.71 -5.26
N TYR A 7 1.18 -1.37 -6.02
CA TYR A 7 0.98 -2.81 -6.01
C TYR A 7 1.29 -3.34 -7.40
N GLY A 8 2.02 -4.44 -7.45
CA GLY A 8 2.54 -4.96 -8.70
C GLY A 8 3.47 -6.14 -8.48
N HIS A 9 4.15 -6.54 -9.54
CA HIS A 9 5.04 -7.68 -9.57
C HIS A 9 6.50 -7.23 -9.63
N GLY A 10 7.29 -7.68 -8.65
CA GLY A 10 8.71 -7.40 -8.57
C GLY A 10 9.54 -8.53 -9.16
N TYR A 11 10.60 -8.20 -9.88
CA TYR A 11 11.62 -9.15 -10.33
C TYR A 11 13.02 -8.55 -10.20
N THR A 12 14.03 -9.42 -10.24
CA THR A 12 15.43 -9.05 -9.99
C THR A 12 16.24 -9.13 -11.27
N ILE A 13 16.98 -8.06 -11.55
CA ILE A 13 17.98 -7.98 -12.61
C ILE A 13 19.36 -8.06 -11.94
N LEU A 14 20.13 -9.09 -12.33
CA LEU A 14 21.51 -9.30 -11.89
C LEU A 14 22.49 -8.75 -12.93
N PRO A 15 23.78 -8.56 -12.60
CA PRO A 15 24.79 -8.03 -13.52
C PRO A 15 24.89 -8.73 -14.87
N GLU A 16 24.58 -10.02 -14.92
CA GLU A 16 24.64 -10.83 -16.14
C GLU A 16 23.36 -10.75 -16.98
N HIS A 17 22.31 -10.09 -16.49
CA HIS A 17 21.05 -9.97 -17.19
C HIS A 17 21.17 -9.03 -18.41
N PRO A 18 20.57 -9.36 -19.57
CA PRO A 18 20.68 -8.53 -20.79
C PRO A 18 20.31 -7.06 -20.58
N ASP A 19 19.29 -6.79 -19.77
CA ASP A 19 18.80 -5.43 -19.48
C ASP A 19 19.63 -4.67 -18.43
N TRP A 20 20.71 -5.27 -17.90
CA TRP A 20 21.48 -4.66 -16.81
C TRP A 20 22.05 -3.30 -17.20
N ASP A 21 22.75 -3.21 -18.33
CA ASP A 21 23.46 -1.97 -18.71
C ASP A 21 22.48 -0.81 -18.91
N ASP A 22 21.35 -1.07 -19.57
CA ASP A 22 20.31 -0.07 -19.81
C ASP A 22 19.70 0.44 -18.50
N LEU A 23 19.37 -0.46 -17.56
CA LEU A 23 18.78 -0.09 -16.28
C LEU A 23 19.80 0.54 -15.33
N TYR A 24 21.01 -0.01 -15.26
CA TYR A 24 22.06 0.45 -14.36
C TYR A 24 22.54 1.86 -14.73
N SER A 25 22.54 2.21 -16.01
CA SER A 25 22.86 3.57 -16.48
C SER A 25 21.93 4.66 -15.95
N GLN A 26 20.72 4.31 -15.51
CA GLN A 26 19.74 5.25 -14.96
C GLN A 26 20.05 5.66 -13.51
N PHE A 27 21.01 4.99 -12.87
CA PHE A 27 21.41 5.24 -11.50
C PHE A 27 22.85 5.76 -11.42
N PRO A 28 23.19 6.48 -10.33
CA PRO A 28 24.59 6.73 -9.99
C PRO A 28 25.35 5.41 -9.90
N GLN A 29 26.52 5.37 -10.52
CA GLN A 29 27.36 4.19 -10.60
C GLN A 29 28.01 3.93 -9.24
N ILE A 30 27.47 2.99 -8.46
CA ILE A 30 27.95 2.66 -7.12
C ILE A 30 28.78 1.39 -7.20
N PRO A 31 30.09 1.44 -6.86
CA PRO A 31 30.91 0.24 -6.77
C PRO A 31 30.29 -0.78 -5.82
N GLY A 32 30.14 -2.02 -6.30
CA GLY A 32 29.54 -3.11 -5.52
C GLY A 32 28.01 -3.23 -5.64
N THR A 33 27.37 -2.54 -6.59
CA THR A 33 25.97 -2.82 -6.96
C THR A 33 25.80 -4.28 -7.33
N ARG A 34 24.86 -4.98 -6.68
CA ARG A 34 24.68 -6.44 -6.83
C ARG A 34 23.46 -6.84 -7.64
N GLN A 35 22.43 -5.99 -7.63
CA GLN A 35 21.14 -6.29 -8.25
C GLN A 35 20.33 -5.01 -8.40
N ILE A 36 19.42 -5.02 -9.35
CA ILE A 36 18.37 -4.02 -9.54
C ILE A 36 17.03 -4.73 -9.33
N ILE A 37 16.13 -4.12 -8.55
CA ILE A 37 14.76 -4.62 -8.39
C ILE A 37 13.87 -3.78 -9.30
N VAL A 38 13.24 -4.44 -10.27
CA VAL A 38 12.23 -3.83 -11.14
C VAL A 38 10.86 -4.24 -10.65
N ALA A 39 9.91 -3.31 -10.67
CA ALA A 39 8.53 -3.57 -10.27
C ALA A 39 7.57 -3.07 -11.35
N ASP A 40 6.84 -3.99 -11.96
CA ASP A 40 5.74 -3.69 -12.86
C ASP A 40 4.51 -3.37 -12.02
N ILE A 41 4.02 -2.13 -12.09
CA ILE A 41 2.95 -1.64 -11.22
C ILE A 41 1.59 -1.82 -11.89
N ASP A 42 0.74 -2.63 -11.27
CA ASP A 42 -0.63 -2.87 -11.72
C ASP A 42 -1.62 -1.85 -11.13
N ILE A 43 -1.41 -1.46 -9.87
CA ILE A 43 -2.33 -0.58 -9.12
C ILE A 43 -1.55 0.46 -8.32
N ALA A 44 -1.97 1.72 -8.43
CA ALA A 44 -1.51 2.81 -7.58
C ALA A 44 -2.66 3.36 -6.72
N GLN A 45 -2.44 3.50 -5.42
CA GLN A 45 -3.44 4.05 -4.49
C GLN A 45 -2.83 5.12 -3.60
N THR A 46 -3.56 6.21 -3.42
CA THR A 46 -3.23 7.24 -2.43
C THR A 46 -4.03 7.01 -1.16
N SER A 47 -3.36 7.01 -0.02
CA SER A 47 -4.01 6.96 1.30
C SER A 47 -3.61 8.17 2.13
N CYS A 48 -4.56 8.68 2.91
CA CYS A 48 -4.34 9.82 3.83
C CYS A 48 -3.42 9.49 5.01
N GLY A 49 -2.97 8.23 5.14
CA GLY A 49 -1.98 7.82 6.14
C GLY A 49 -2.46 7.91 7.60
N ASN A 50 -3.77 8.06 7.82
CA ASN A 50 -4.36 8.34 9.13
C ASN A 50 -4.18 7.21 10.17
N GLY A 51 -3.80 6.00 9.75
CA GLY A 51 -3.55 4.85 10.62
C GLY A 51 -2.08 4.42 10.71
N VAL A 52 -1.14 5.16 10.11
CA VAL A 52 0.29 4.80 10.17
C VAL A 52 0.94 5.50 11.37
N PRO A 53 1.63 4.76 12.27
CA PRO A 53 2.39 5.34 13.38
C PRO A 53 3.42 6.35 12.87
N LEU A 54 3.69 7.39 13.66
CA LEU A 54 4.82 8.28 13.40
C LEU A 54 6.13 7.51 13.61
N TYR A 55 7.15 7.82 12.81
CA TYR A 55 8.45 7.13 12.75
C TYR A 55 9.21 7.17 14.10
N GLU A 56 8.89 8.14 14.96
CA GLU A 56 9.08 8.06 16.42
C GLU A 56 7.71 7.96 17.11
N TYR A 57 7.59 7.10 18.12
CA TYR A 57 6.34 6.93 18.86
C TYR A 57 6.01 8.21 19.66
N GLN A 58 5.17 9.07 19.09
CA GLN A 58 4.65 10.28 19.74
C GLN A 58 3.22 10.10 20.27
N GLY A 59 2.61 8.92 20.09
CA GLY A 59 1.24 8.61 20.49
C GLY A 59 0.39 8.03 19.36
N GLN A 60 -0.85 7.62 19.68
CA GLN A 60 -1.82 7.11 18.70
C GLN A 60 -2.55 8.26 17.99
N ARG A 61 -2.85 8.10 16.70
CA ARG A 61 -3.68 9.06 15.96
C ARG A 61 -5.16 8.87 16.34
N GLU A 62 -5.77 9.87 16.95
CA GLU A 62 -7.20 9.83 17.30
C GLU A 62 -8.13 9.98 16.09
N VAL A 63 -7.61 10.38 14.93
CA VAL A 63 -8.42 10.73 13.74
C VAL A 63 -9.37 9.61 13.31
N MET A 64 -8.95 8.34 13.42
CA MET A 64 -9.82 7.20 13.08
C MET A 64 -10.98 7.07 14.08
N VAL A 65 -10.69 7.23 15.37
CA VAL A 65 -11.69 7.19 16.45
C VAL A 65 -12.68 8.35 16.29
N GLN A 66 -12.18 9.56 16.03
CA GLN A 66 -13.01 10.74 15.78
C GLN A 66 -13.85 10.59 14.50
N TRP A 67 -13.31 10.01 13.44
CA TRP A 67 -14.07 9.70 12.21
C TRP A 67 -15.20 8.70 12.49
N ALA A 68 -14.94 7.66 13.28
CA ALA A 68 -15.94 6.66 13.65
C ALA A 68 -17.04 7.28 14.52
N HIS A 69 -16.69 8.10 15.52
CA HIS A 69 -17.66 8.85 16.33
C HIS A 69 -18.52 9.78 15.46
N LYS A 70 -17.89 10.50 14.52
CA LYS A 70 -18.60 11.41 13.61
C LYS A 70 -19.55 10.67 12.66
N LYS A 71 -19.19 9.46 12.20
CA LYS A 71 -20.07 8.64 11.36
C LYS A 71 -21.19 7.95 12.14
N GLY A 72 -20.98 7.69 13.44
CA GLY A 72 -21.88 6.89 14.25
C GLY A 72 -21.88 5.41 13.84
N GLU A 73 -22.45 4.57 14.69
CA GLU A 73 -22.41 3.11 14.52
C GLU A 73 -23.02 2.65 13.19
N GLN A 74 -24.18 3.21 12.84
CA GLN A 74 -24.88 2.91 11.59
C GLN A 74 -24.06 3.34 10.35
N GLY A 75 -23.51 4.56 10.38
CA GLY A 75 -22.70 5.08 9.27
C GLY A 75 -21.38 4.32 9.08
N VAL A 76 -20.81 3.77 10.14
CA VAL A 76 -19.65 2.87 10.07
C VAL A 76 -20.04 1.53 9.47
N ARG A 77 -21.18 0.93 9.86
CA ARG A 77 -21.68 -0.32 9.25
C ARG A 77 -21.93 -0.16 7.75
N GLU A 78 -22.56 0.94 7.33
CA GLU A 78 -22.78 1.25 5.92
C GLU A 78 -21.46 1.43 5.16
N TYR A 79 -20.49 2.12 5.77
CA TYR A 79 -19.16 2.25 5.19
C TYR A 79 -18.49 0.89 4.97
N HIS A 80 -18.55 -0.01 5.97
CA HIS A 80 -17.99 -1.36 5.84
C HIS A 80 -18.66 -2.15 4.71
N LYS A 81 -19.99 -2.08 4.59
CA LYS A 81 -20.72 -2.70 3.47
C LYS A 81 -20.29 -2.16 2.11
N MET A 82 -20.05 -0.86 2.00
CA MET A 82 -19.66 -0.24 0.72
C MET A 82 -18.19 -0.44 0.35
N LYS A 83 -17.29 -0.54 1.34
CA LYS A 83 -15.84 -0.40 1.10
C LYS A 83 -14.99 -1.55 1.59
N ASN A 84 -15.53 -2.49 2.38
CA ASN A 84 -14.74 -3.50 3.07
C ASN A 84 -15.24 -4.94 2.91
N LEU A 85 -16.26 -5.21 2.09
CA LEU A 85 -16.73 -6.58 1.83
C LEU A 85 -15.85 -7.34 0.82
N VAL A 86 -15.13 -6.62 -0.03
CA VAL A 86 -14.24 -7.18 -1.05
C VAL A 86 -12.86 -6.56 -0.85
N SER A 87 -11.84 -7.40 -0.83
CA SER A 87 -10.45 -6.97 -0.76
C SER A 87 -9.98 -6.38 -2.09
N ILE A 88 -8.79 -5.77 -2.07
CA ILE A 88 -8.23 -5.09 -3.24
C ILE A 88 -8.00 -6.05 -4.44
N ASP A 89 -7.74 -7.32 -4.15
CA ASP A 89 -7.56 -8.43 -5.10
C ASP A 89 -8.88 -9.14 -5.46
N GLY A 90 -10.03 -8.56 -5.11
CA GLY A 90 -11.35 -9.05 -5.52
C GLY A 90 -11.88 -10.22 -4.70
N LEU A 91 -11.22 -10.59 -3.60
CA LEU A 91 -11.66 -11.68 -2.74
C LEU A 91 -12.67 -11.21 -1.69
N ALA A 92 -13.56 -12.10 -1.29
CA ALA A 92 -14.50 -11.84 -0.20
C ALA A 92 -13.73 -11.68 1.13
N THR A 93 -13.99 -10.60 1.86
CA THR A 93 -13.44 -10.44 3.21
C THR A 93 -14.30 -11.21 4.23
N PRO A 94 -13.78 -11.54 5.43
CA PRO A 94 -14.60 -12.15 6.47
C PRO A 94 -15.85 -11.33 6.85
N LEU A 95 -15.82 -10.00 6.65
CA LEU A 95 -16.99 -9.14 6.88
C LEU A 95 -18.14 -9.47 5.92
N SER A 96 -17.87 -9.94 4.71
CA SER A 96 -18.91 -10.34 3.76
C SER A 96 -19.70 -11.55 4.22
N GLN A 97 -19.13 -12.40 5.09
CA GLN A 97 -19.82 -13.58 5.62
C GLN A 97 -20.76 -13.25 6.77
N VAL A 98 -20.51 -12.13 7.47
CA VAL A 98 -21.26 -11.73 8.69
C VAL A 98 -22.23 -10.58 8.41
N MET A 99 -21.97 -9.78 7.37
CA MET A 99 -22.79 -8.62 6.98
C MET A 99 -23.58 -8.81 5.69
N GLY A 100 -23.41 -9.97 5.03
CA GLY A 100 -24.15 -10.39 3.84
C GLY A 100 -25.60 -10.73 4.12
#